data_AF-A0A7W4FXP3-F1
#
_entry.id   AF-A0A7W4FXP3-F1
#
_cell.length_a   1.000
_cell.length_b   1.000
_cell.length_c   1.000
_cell.angle_alpha   90.00
_cell.angle_beta   90.00
_cell.angle_gamma   90.00
#
_symmetry.space_group_name_H-M   'P 1'
#
loop_
_entity.id
_entity.type
_entity.pdbx_description
1 polymer ?
#
loop_
_entity_poly.entity_id
_entity_poly.type
_entity_poly.pdbx_seq_one_letter_code
_entity_poly.pdbx_strand_id
1 'polypeptide(L)'
;MDSDSNGIRDDIDLFIKNENLTPVQVKALNQMAASLQEQVSVDIDDGNAITIAAENGTRALNCVVKTFQDFSLTKKYSKTLQAYTANTYERTQNYLRYNHKLDGTVSSLPTENTCL
;
A
#
# COMPACT_ATOMS: atom_id res chain seq x y z
N MET A 1 -2.63 2.87 -15.77
CA MET A 1 -3.15 4.24 -15.71
C MET A 1 -3.94 4.35 -14.42
N ASP A 2 -4.13 5.56 -13.90
CA ASP A 2 -5.04 5.89 -12.80
C ASP A 2 -5.97 6.94 -13.39
N SER A 3 -7.12 6.52 -13.89
CA SER A 3 -7.98 7.36 -14.73
C SER A 3 -8.93 8.22 -13.90
N ASP A 4 -9.26 7.81 -12.68
CA ASP A 4 -10.13 8.54 -11.76
C ASP A 4 -9.35 9.36 -10.70
N SER A 5 -8.00 9.33 -10.77
CA SER A 5 -7.10 10.05 -9.87
C SER A 5 -7.31 9.70 -8.40
N ASN A 6 -7.66 8.44 -8.13
CA ASN A 6 -7.88 7.94 -6.77
C ASN A 6 -6.59 7.48 -6.08
N GLY A 7 -5.44 7.56 -6.77
CA GLY A 7 -4.13 7.14 -6.28
C GLY A 7 -3.84 5.65 -6.50
N ILE A 8 -4.73 4.93 -7.19
CA ILE A 8 -4.67 3.50 -7.47
C ILE A 8 -4.71 3.33 -8.98
N ARG A 9 -3.91 2.40 -9.50
CA ARG A 9 -4.02 2.05 -10.91
C ARG A 9 -5.32 1.29 -11.20
N ASP A 10 -5.92 1.59 -12.34
CA ASP A 10 -7.19 1.01 -12.81
C ASP A 10 -7.20 -0.53 -12.81
N ASP A 11 -6.05 -1.17 -13.09
CA ASP A 11 -5.93 -2.63 -13.09
C ASP A 11 -5.96 -3.24 -11.69
N ILE A 12 -5.45 -2.50 -10.69
CA ILE A 12 -5.52 -2.88 -9.28
C ILE A 12 -6.94 -2.65 -8.74
N ASP A 13 -7.57 -1.54 -9.11
CA ASP A 13 -8.98 -1.29 -8.80
C ASP A 13 -9.89 -2.40 -9.32
N LEU A 14 -9.67 -2.82 -10.56
CA LEU A 14 -10.43 -3.92 -11.17
C LEU A 14 -10.18 -5.24 -10.44
N PHE A 15 -8.93 -5.52 -10.05
CA PHE A 15 -8.61 -6.69 -9.23
C PHE A 15 -9.40 -6.69 -7.91
N ILE A 16 -9.37 -5.58 -7.15
CA ILE A 16 -10.07 -5.48 -5.86
C ILE A 16 -11.59 -5.61 -6.05
N LYS A 17 -12.17 -4.99 -7.07
CA LYS A 17 -13.61 -5.05 -7.37
C LYS A 17 -14.10 -6.46 -7.73
N ASN A 18 -13.23 -7.30 -8.27
CA ASN A 18 -13.58 -8.67 -8.67
C ASN A 18 -13.44 -9.69 -7.53
N GLU A 19 -12.85 -9.31 -6.40
CA GLU A 19 -12.76 -10.18 -5.23
C GLU A 19 -14.10 -10.16 -4.46
N ASN A 20 -14.49 -11.30 -3.89
CA ASN A 20 -15.70 -11.42 -3.08
C ASN A 20 -15.46 -10.86 -1.67
N LEU A 21 -15.37 -9.53 -1.56
CA LEU A 21 -15.03 -8.80 -0.35
C LEU A 21 -16.20 -7.94 0.13
N THR A 22 -16.27 -7.71 1.44
CA THR A 22 -17.18 -6.73 2.03
C THR A 22 -16.75 -5.30 1.65
N PRO A 23 -17.66 -4.32 1.67
CA PRO A 23 -17.30 -2.92 1.40
C PRO A 23 -16.17 -2.37 2.28
N VAL A 24 -16.10 -2.81 3.55
CA VAL A 24 -15.04 -2.40 4.48
C VAL A 24 -13.68 -3.00 4.08
N GLN A 25 -13.66 -4.27 3.66
CA GLN A 25 -12.46 -4.92 3.14
C GLN A 25 -11.98 -4.26 1.84
N VAL A 26 -12.90 -3.90 0.94
CA VAL A 26 -12.57 -3.16 -0.30
C VAL A 26 -11.89 -1.83 0.04
N LYS A 27 -12.45 -1.04 0.96
CA LYS A 27 -11.82 0.21 1.39
C LYS A 27 -10.42 0.01 1.98
N ALA A 28 -10.23 -1.00 2.83
CA ALA A 28 -8.93 -1.32 3.41
C ALA A 28 -7.89 -1.71 2.33
N LEU A 29 -8.30 -2.48 1.32
CA LEU A 29 -7.42 -2.83 0.20
C LEU A 29 -7.14 -1.64 -0.72
N ASN A 30 -8.10 -0.74 -0.94
CA ASN A 30 -7.89 0.48 -1.69
C ASN A 30 -6.86 1.39 -0.99
N GLN A 31 -6.99 1.57 0.32
CA GLN A 31 -6.01 2.32 1.13
C GLN A 31 -4.61 1.68 1.03
N MET A 32 -4.51 0.36 1.09
CA MET A 32 -3.25 -0.37 0.91
C MET A 32 -2.68 -0.16 -0.49
N ALA A 33 -3.49 -0.28 -1.54
CA ALA A 33 -3.08 -0.10 -2.92
C ALA A 33 -2.55 1.32 -3.18
N ALA A 34 -3.25 2.35 -2.70
CA ALA A 34 -2.81 3.73 -2.80
C ALA A 34 -1.48 3.97 -2.07
N SER A 35 -1.32 3.44 -0.85
CA SER A 35 -0.05 3.56 -0.11
C SER A 35 1.12 2.88 -0.82
N LEU A 36 0.90 1.72 -1.45
CA LEU A 36 1.94 1.03 -2.21
C LEU A 36 2.31 1.82 -3.47
N GLN A 37 1.32 2.45 -4.12
CA GLN A 37 1.55 3.27 -5.29
C GLN A 37 2.36 4.51 -4.93
N GLU A 38 2.04 5.19 -3.82
CA GLU A 38 2.81 6.28 -3.25
C GLU A 38 4.28 5.87 -3.02
N GLN A 39 4.53 4.72 -2.41
CA GLN A 39 5.89 4.20 -2.16
C GLN A 39 6.70 3.92 -3.43
N VAL A 40 6.03 3.58 -4.53
CA VAL A 40 6.68 3.34 -5.83
C VAL A 40 6.97 4.63 -6.59
N SER A 41 6.23 5.71 -6.31
CA SER A 41 6.35 7.00 -7.01
C SER A 41 6.92 8.15 -6.17
N VAL A 42 7.21 7.92 -4.89
CA VAL A 42 7.72 8.94 -3.97
C VAL A 42 9.05 9.52 -4.47
N ASP A 43 9.24 10.82 -4.27
CA ASP A 43 10.53 11.46 -4.49
C ASP A 43 11.54 10.95 -3.44
N ILE A 44 12.54 10.21 -3.90
CA ILE A 44 13.55 9.57 -3.03
C ILE A 44 14.58 10.54 -2.45
N ASP A 45 14.58 11.80 -2.90
CA ASP A 45 15.44 12.86 -2.40
C ASP A 45 14.69 13.78 -1.41
N ASP A 46 13.37 13.66 -1.31
CA ASP A 46 12.56 14.32 -0.28
C ASP A 46 12.36 13.39 0.93
N GLY A 47 13.19 13.60 1.96
CA GLY A 47 13.11 12.84 3.21
C GLY A 47 11.75 12.91 3.91
N ASN A 48 11.05 14.05 3.81
CA ASN A 48 9.73 14.20 4.41
C ASN A 48 8.68 13.40 3.63
N ALA A 49 8.75 13.41 2.29
CA ALA A 49 7.87 12.58 1.46
C ALA A 49 8.08 11.08 1.73
N ILE A 50 9.32 10.63 1.93
CA ILE A 50 9.63 9.24 2.31
C ILE A 50 9.00 8.88 3.65
N THR A 51 9.12 9.74 4.67
CA THR A 51 8.53 9.50 6.00
C THR A 51 7.01 9.41 5.91
N ILE A 52 6.36 10.32 5.18
CA ILE A 52 4.90 10.30 4.99
C ILE A 52 4.45 9.01 4.29
N ALA A 53 5.14 8.59 3.22
CA ALA A 53 4.82 7.35 2.51
C ALA A 53 4.98 6.10 3.40
N ALA A 54 5.97 6.10 4.30
CA ALA A 54 6.19 5.02 5.26
C ALA A 54 5.09 4.96 6.34
N GLU A 55 4.68 6.12 6.85
CA GLU A 55 3.58 6.25 7.81
C GLU A 55 2.26 5.80 7.18
N ASN A 56 1.97 6.25 5.95
CA ASN A 56 0.78 5.84 5.19
C ASN A 56 0.75 4.33 4.95
N GLY A 57 1.89 3.74 4.58
CA GLY A 57 2.02 2.29 4.44
C GLY A 57 1.73 1.54 5.74
N THR A 58 2.25 2.04 6.87
CA THR A 58 2.03 1.42 8.19
C THR A 58 0.56 1.54 8.62
N ARG A 59 -0.07 2.69 8.40
CA ARG A 59 -1.50 2.93 8.66
C ARG A 59 -2.39 2.03 7.81
N ALA A 60 -2.08 1.89 6.53
CA ALA A 60 -2.81 1.01 5.61
C ALA A 60 -2.68 -0.47 6.01
N LEU A 61 -1.46 -0.92 6.35
CA LEU A 61 -1.23 -2.29 6.82
C LEU A 61 -2.02 -2.58 8.10
N ASN A 62 -2.00 -1.66 9.08
CA ASN A 62 -2.80 -1.81 10.30
C ASN A 62 -4.30 -1.90 9.97
N CYS A 63 -4.81 -1.08 9.03
CA CYS A 63 -6.21 -1.16 8.62
C CYS A 63 -6.57 -2.52 8.01
N VAL A 64 -5.73 -3.07 7.12
CA VAL A 64 -5.95 -4.41 6.54
C VAL A 64 -5.95 -5.48 7.64
N VAL A 65 -4.97 -5.47 8.54
CA VAL A 65 -4.89 -6.44 9.65
C VAL A 65 -6.15 -6.39 10.53
N LYS A 66 -6.61 -5.19 10.91
CA LYS A 66 -7.81 -5.00 11.74
C LYS A 66 -9.10 -5.40 11.03
N THR A 67 -9.17 -5.18 9.73
CA THR A 67 -10.37 -5.43 8.91
C THR A 67 -10.53 -6.91 8.57
N PHE A 68 -9.44 -7.58 8.19
CA PHE A 68 -9.51 -8.98 7.78
C PHE A 68 -9.50 -9.95 8.95
N GLN A 69 -8.80 -9.62 10.06
CA GLN A 69 -8.64 -10.48 11.24
C GLN A 69 -8.18 -11.92 10.93
N ASP A 70 -7.65 -12.13 9.72
CA ASP A 70 -7.13 -13.37 9.20
C ASP A 70 -5.76 -13.06 8.60
N PHE A 71 -4.72 -13.63 9.19
CA PHE A 71 -3.34 -13.41 8.78
C PHE A 71 -3.05 -13.96 7.38
N SER A 72 -3.67 -15.07 7.00
CA SER A 72 -3.47 -15.68 5.68
C SER A 72 -4.06 -14.80 4.59
N LEU A 73 -5.27 -14.27 4.80
CA LEU A 73 -5.90 -13.33 3.86
C LEU A 73 -5.16 -12.00 3.81
N THR A 74 -4.78 -11.44 4.96
CA THR A 74 -3.95 -10.21 5.03
C THR A 74 -2.69 -10.39 4.20
N LYS A 75 -1.94 -11.48 4.45
CA LYS A 75 -0.70 -11.77 3.72
C LYS A 75 -0.94 -11.99 2.22
N LYS A 76 -2.01 -12.71 1.84
CA LYS A 76 -2.39 -12.92 0.44
C LYS A 76 -2.58 -11.57 -0.25
N TYR A 77 -3.49 -10.74 0.24
CA TYR A 77 -3.83 -9.49 -0.43
C TYR A 77 -2.69 -8.47 -0.40
N SER A 78 -2.00 -8.28 0.72
CA SER A 78 -0.87 -7.34 0.78
C SER A 78 0.24 -7.73 -0.21
N LYS A 79 0.58 -9.02 -0.33
CA LYS A 79 1.57 -9.48 -1.30
C LYS A 79 1.08 -9.36 -2.75
N THR A 80 -0.19 -9.69 -3.00
CA THR A 80 -0.77 -9.55 -4.33
C THR A 80 -0.75 -8.10 -4.77
N LEU A 81 -1.24 -7.16 -3.93
CA LEU A 81 -1.21 -5.74 -4.24
C LEU A 81 0.22 -5.24 -4.48
N GLN A 82 1.18 -5.60 -3.63
CA GLN A 82 2.59 -5.24 -3.83
C GLN A 82 3.12 -5.76 -5.19
N ALA A 83 2.79 -7.01 -5.56
CA ALA A 83 3.22 -7.60 -6.83
C ALA A 83 2.59 -6.91 -8.04
N TYR A 84 1.31 -6.51 -7.96
CA TYR A 84 0.66 -5.75 -9.02
C TYR A 84 1.22 -4.33 -9.13
N THR A 85 1.50 -3.67 -8.01
CA THR A 85 2.05 -2.31 -7.97
C THR A 85 3.47 -2.29 -8.53
N ALA A 86 4.37 -3.16 -8.05
CA ALA A 86 5.77 -3.25 -8.49
C ALA A 86 5.97 -4.29 -9.62
N ASN A 87 5.10 -4.27 -10.64
CA ASN A 87 5.06 -5.31 -11.68
C ASN A 87 5.96 -5.05 -12.90
N THR A 88 6.72 -3.97 -12.93
CA THR A 88 7.66 -3.64 -14.02
C THR A 88 9.05 -3.41 -13.45
N TYR A 89 10.08 -3.55 -14.28
CA TYR A 89 11.47 -3.34 -13.84
C TYR A 89 11.66 -1.97 -13.17
N GLU A 90 11.19 -0.90 -13.81
CA GLU A 90 11.30 0.46 -13.29
C GLU A 90 10.62 0.62 -11.93
N ARG A 91 9.37 0.15 -11.80
CA ARG A 91 8.62 0.22 -10.53
C ARG A 91 9.28 -0.59 -9.42
N THR A 92 9.82 -1.76 -9.74
CA THR A 92 10.58 -2.56 -8.78
C THR A 92 11.84 -1.83 -8.32
N GLN A 93 12.58 -1.20 -9.24
CA GLN A 93 13.76 -0.42 -8.88
C GLN A 93 13.40 0.76 -7.97
N ASN A 94 12.31 1.49 -8.25
CA ASN A 94 11.86 2.58 -7.40
C ASN A 94 11.46 2.09 -6.00
N TYR A 95 10.70 1.00 -5.93
CA TYR A 95 10.33 0.40 -4.65
C TYR A 95 11.55 -0.03 -3.83
N LEU A 96 12.58 -0.61 -4.48
CA LEU A 96 13.83 -0.98 -3.81
C LEU A 96 14.61 0.23 -3.32
N ARG A 97 14.67 1.32 -4.10
CA ARG A 97 15.31 2.57 -3.68
C ARG A 97 14.60 3.20 -2.47
N TYR A 98 13.27 3.23 -2.49
CA TYR A 98 12.46 3.65 -1.35
C TYR A 98 12.77 2.80 -0.11
N ASN A 99 12.74 1.47 -0.22
CA ASN A 99 13.05 0.58 0.92
C ASN A 99 14.47 0.83 1.44
N HIS A 100 15.45 1.04 0.55
CA HIS A 100 16.83 1.31 0.95
C HIS A 100 16.96 2.61 1.76
N LYS A 101 16.15 3.63 1.47
CA LYS A 101 16.12 4.87 2.28
C LYS A 101 15.55 4.67 3.68
N LEU A 102 14.77 3.61 3.88
CA LEU A 102 14.21 3.23 5.18
C LEU A 102 15.07 2.25 5.96
N ASP A 103 16.16 1.73 5.37
CA ASP A 103 17.06 0.81 6.07
C ASP A 103 17.63 1.48 7.34
N GLY A 104 17.49 0.81 8.48
CA GLY A 104 17.93 1.32 9.78
C GLY A 104 16.97 2.33 10.46
N THR A 105 15.82 2.62 9.85
CA THR A 105 14.76 3.43 10.48
C THR A 105 13.86 2.58 11.39
N VAL A 106 13.12 3.25 12.28
CA VAL A 106 12.14 2.61 13.17
C VAL A 106 10.77 3.19 12.89
N SER A 107 9.80 2.32 12.60
CA SER A 107 8.39 2.67 12.46
C SER A 107 7.59 2.23 13.67
N SER A 108 6.61 3.04 14.08
CA SER A 108 5.69 2.70 15.16
C SER A 108 4.36 2.23 14.58
N LEU A 109 3.83 1.13 15.11
CA LEU A 109 2.48 0.69 14.76
C LEU A 109 1.45 1.63 15.42
N PRO A 110 0.55 2.24 14.65
CA PRO A 110 -0.50 3.09 15.21
C PRO A 110 -1.48 2.25 16.04
N THR A 111 -1.86 2.77 17.21
CA THR A 111 -2.79 2.11 18.15
C THR A 111 -4.25 2.47 17.89
N GLU A 112 -4.49 3.54 17.15
CA GLU A 112 -5.81 4.07 16.77
C GLU A 112 -6.40 3.38 15.52
N ASN A 113 -7.67 3.69 15.22
CA ASN A 113 -8.27 3.28 13.95
C ASN A 113 -7.60 4.04 12.80
N THR A 114 -6.93 3.32 11.90
CA THR A 114 -6.20 3.88 10.77
C THR A 114 -6.89 3.68 9.43
N CYS A 115 -8.09 3.10 9.41
CA CYS A 115 -8.89 2.96 8.21
C CYS A 115 -9.49 4.31 7.78
N LEU A 116 -9.33 4.65 6.50
CA LEU A 116 -9.88 5.86 5.87
C LEU A 116 -11.21 5.59 5.15
#